data_AF-A0A2X2VAP6-F1
#
_entry.id   AF-A0A2X2VAP6-F1
#
_cell.length_a   1.000
_cell.length_b   1.000
_cell.length_c   1.000
_cell.angle_alpha   90.00
_cell.angle_beta   90.00
_cell.angle_gamma   90.00
#
_symmetry.space_group_name_H-M   'P 1'
#
loop_
_entity.id
_entity.type
_entity.pdbx_description
1 polymer ?
#
loop_
_entity_poly.entity_id
_entity_poly.type
_entity_poly.pdbx_seq_one_letter_code
_entity_poly.pdbx_strand_id
1 'polypeptide(L)'
;MSLKTFVECSKPHISNGPVNDKIFTKGQYGVVSCYNSLPLAGGGSTLVRINLKAVAERSTSVDDFFTRTLPHYCQQQIAIIDARCDFLYEQSHFFENSFLVQEGLLDPGRFVPMFGMYGLAEAVNLLCENAGMNARYGKDDAANALGYRISAQLADFVANTPVKHGWKQRAMLHAQSGISSDIGTTPGARLPYGDEPDPITHLQTVAPPPCALPCRDQRHPDAGRNHQAESSGAGAALSGRVQGRHA
;
A
#
# COMPACT_ATOMS: atom_id res chain seq x y z
N MET A 1 -29.08 3.76 5.08
CA MET A 1 -28.82 2.31 4.92
C MET A 1 -27.34 1.91 5.11
N SER A 2 -26.36 2.84 5.14
CA SER A 2 -24.93 2.50 5.17
C SER A 2 -24.33 2.18 6.55
N LEU A 3 -24.72 2.89 7.62
CA LEU A 3 -24.12 2.72 8.96
C LEU A 3 -24.43 1.37 9.59
N LYS A 4 -25.65 0.86 9.44
CA LYS A 4 -26.07 -0.43 10.00
C LYS A 4 -25.25 -1.58 9.39
N THR A 5 -25.11 -1.60 8.08
CA THR A 5 -24.28 -2.59 7.35
C THR A 5 -22.80 -2.49 7.74
N PHE A 6 -22.30 -1.26 7.97
CA PHE A 6 -20.92 -1.06 8.44
C PHE A 6 -20.67 -1.71 9.80
N VAL A 7 -21.61 -1.56 10.73
CA VAL A 7 -21.51 -2.15 12.08
C VAL A 7 -21.70 -3.67 12.06
N GLU A 8 -22.47 -4.20 11.10
CA GLU A 8 -22.76 -5.63 10.99
C GLU A 8 -21.69 -6.42 10.25
N CYS A 9 -21.01 -5.84 9.26
CA CYS A 9 -20.07 -6.58 8.41
C CYS A 9 -18.83 -5.80 7.97
N SER A 10 -18.52 -4.67 8.61
CA SER A 10 -17.33 -3.84 8.33
C SER A 10 -17.26 -3.30 6.89
N LYS A 11 -18.42 -3.24 6.21
CA LYS A 11 -18.58 -2.77 4.82
C LYS A 11 -19.76 -1.81 4.71
N PRO A 12 -19.74 -0.85 3.76
CA PRO A 12 -18.70 -0.62 2.75
C PRO A 12 -17.46 0.06 3.33
N HIS A 13 -16.32 -0.12 2.67
CA HIS A 13 -15.14 0.69 2.95
C HIS A 13 -15.30 2.09 2.36
N ILE A 14 -14.75 3.10 3.05
CA ILE A 14 -14.89 4.50 2.68
C ILE A 14 -13.58 4.96 2.02
N SER A 15 -13.70 5.63 0.87
CA SER A 15 -12.58 6.23 0.15
C SER A 15 -12.74 7.74 0.06
N ASN A 16 -11.63 8.48 0.13
CA ASN A 16 -11.63 9.94 0.09
C ASN A 16 -11.72 10.42 -1.37
N GLY A 17 -12.96 10.60 -1.85
CA GLY A 17 -13.25 11.03 -3.22
C GLY A 17 -12.48 12.29 -3.66
N PRO A 18 -12.55 13.43 -2.93
CA PRO A 18 -11.83 14.65 -3.29
C PRO A 18 -10.31 14.49 -3.44
N VAL A 19 -9.67 13.61 -2.68
CA VAL A 19 -8.22 13.33 -2.82
C VAL A 19 -7.96 12.55 -4.10
N ASN A 20 -8.73 11.50 -4.35
CA ASN A 20 -8.57 10.68 -5.55
C ASN A 20 -8.93 11.44 -6.83
N ASP A 21 -9.95 12.31 -6.78
CA ASP A 21 -10.36 13.14 -7.91
C ASP A 21 -9.22 14.07 -8.37
N LYS A 22 -8.39 14.58 -7.43
CA LYS A 22 -7.20 15.38 -7.75
C LYS A 22 -6.10 14.58 -8.43
N ILE A 23 -5.99 13.29 -8.11
CA ILE A 23 -4.96 12.39 -8.66
C ILE A 23 -5.37 11.88 -10.05
N PHE A 24 -6.60 11.36 -10.14
CA PHE A 24 -7.08 10.57 -11.27
C PHE A 24 -8.07 11.29 -12.20
N THR A 25 -8.55 12.47 -11.82
CA THR A 25 -9.75 13.11 -12.39
C THR A 25 -11.04 12.41 -11.96
N LYS A 26 -12.05 13.22 -11.60
CA LYS A 26 -13.36 12.73 -11.17
C LYS A 26 -13.97 11.77 -12.21
N GLY A 27 -14.39 10.59 -11.75
CA GLY A 27 -15.01 9.57 -12.60
C GLY A 27 -14.05 8.84 -13.55
N GLN A 28 -12.74 8.96 -13.35
CA GLN A 28 -11.71 8.33 -14.20
C GLN A 28 -10.84 7.31 -13.45
N TYR A 29 -11.32 6.80 -12.31
CA TYR A 29 -10.68 5.75 -11.53
C TYR A 29 -11.69 4.82 -10.88
N GLY A 30 -11.22 3.65 -10.46
CA GLY A 30 -11.96 2.72 -9.61
C GLY A 30 -11.12 2.31 -8.40
N VAL A 31 -11.80 1.92 -7.32
CA VAL A 31 -11.17 1.24 -6.18
C VAL A 31 -11.33 -0.26 -6.40
N VAL A 32 -10.23 -0.97 -6.63
CA VAL A 32 -10.23 -2.38 -7.03
C VAL A 32 -9.41 -3.24 -6.10
N SER A 33 -9.80 -4.52 -6.01
CA SER A 33 -9.11 -5.54 -5.21
C SER A 33 -8.94 -5.10 -3.75
N CYS A 34 -7.73 -5.20 -3.18
CA CYS A 34 -7.39 -4.73 -1.84
C CYS A 34 -7.23 -3.20 -1.76
N TYR A 35 -8.23 -2.43 -2.17
CA TYR A 35 -8.32 -0.97 -1.97
C TYR A 35 -7.32 -0.14 -2.79
N ASN A 36 -6.95 -0.61 -3.97
CA ASN A 36 -6.10 0.15 -4.88
C ASN A 36 -6.97 1.13 -5.68
N SER A 37 -6.66 2.41 -5.60
CA SER A 37 -7.21 3.41 -6.51
C SER A 37 -6.38 3.40 -7.79
N LEU A 38 -7.02 3.07 -8.92
CA LEU A 38 -6.34 2.91 -10.22
C LEU A 38 -7.16 3.55 -11.35
N PRO A 39 -6.51 4.03 -12.43
CA PRO A 39 -7.21 4.62 -13.57
C PRO A 39 -8.24 3.66 -14.18
N LEU A 40 -9.39 4.20 -14.61
CA LEU A 40 -10.40 3.43 -15.35
C LEU A 40 -9.81 2.92 -16.68
N ALA A 41 -10.18 1.70 -17.07
CA ALA A 41 -9.56 0.94 -18.17
C ALA A 41 -8.05 0.68 -18.00
N GLY A 42 -7.48 1.00 -16.83
CA GLY A 42 -6.10 0.70 -16.49
C GLY A 42 -5.97 -0.53 -15.60
N GLY A 43 -4.87 -0.58 -14.85
CA GLY A 43 -4.59 -1.65 -13.91
C GLY A 43 -3.25 -1.46 -13.22
N GLY A 44 -2.92 -2.37 -12.30
CA GLY A 44 -1.59 -2.44 -11.72
C GLY A 44 -0.68 -3.27 -12.62
N SER A 45 0.36 -2.68 -13.22
CA SER A 45 1.30 -3.44 -14.06
C SER A 45 2.24 -4.31 -13.25
N THR A 46 2.62 -3.86 -12.06
CA THR A 46 3.46 -4.59 -11.12
C THR A 46 3.30 -4.02 -9.71
N LEU A 47 3.67 -4.83 -8.71
CA LEU A 47 3.84 -4.42 -7.33
C LEU A 47 5.16 -4.99 -6.83
N VAL A 48 6.10 -4.11 -6.52
CA VAL A 48 7.37 -4.43 -5.87
C VAL A 48 7.34 -3.73 -4.51
N ARG A 49 7.98 -4.31 -3.49
CA ARG A 49 7.86 -3.82 -2.11
C ARG A 49 9.22 -3.62 -1.47
N ILE A 50 9.42 -2.49 -0.80
CA ILE A 50 10.56 -2.26 0.08
C ILE A 50 10.18 -2.56 1.53
N ASN A 51 11.06 -3.32 2.18
CA ASN A 51 11.00 -3.59 3.61
C ASN A 51 11.74 -2.50 4.38
N LEU A 52 11.02 -1.55 4.96
CA LEU A 52 11.65 -0.40 5.63
C LEU A 52 12.43 -0.81 6.89
N LYS A 53 11.98 -1.85 7.60
CA LYS A 53 12.73 -2.44 8.72
C LYS A 53 14.12 -2.89 8.27
N ALA A 54 14.17 -3.65 7.18
CA ALA A 54 15.43 -4.17 6.63
C ALA A 54 16.37 -3.04 6.16
N VAL A 55 15.82 -1.93 5.66
CA VAL A 55 16.60 -0.73 5.31
C VAL A 55 17.16 -0.07 6.56
N ALA A 56 16.36 0.05 7.63
CA ALA A 56 16.79 0.59 8.92
C ALA A 56 17.90 -0.26 9.56
N GLU A 57 17.77 -1.59 9.56
CA GLU A 57 18.80 -2.52 10.06
C GLU A 57 20.15 -2.39 9.34
N ARG A 58 20.14 -1.94 8.08
CA ARG A 58 21.35 -1.72 7.26
C ARG A 58 21.91 -0.31 7.37
N SER A 59 21.25 0.56 8.12
CA SER A 59 21.64 1.95 8.29
C SER A 59 22.42 2.12 9.59
N THR A 60 23.51 2.87 9.53
CA THR A 60 24.40 3.12 10.68
C THR A 60 23.90 4.27 11.57
N SER A 61 23.05 5.13 11.03
CA SER A 61 22.43 6.26 11.74
C SER A 61 21.16 6.69 11.01
N VAL A 62 20.40 7.60 11.64
CA VAL A 62 19.26 8.28 10.99
C VAL A 62 19.74 9.01 9.73
N ASP A 63 20.86 9.73 9.79
CA ASP A 63 21.36 10.47 8.63
C ASP A 63 21.75 9.53 7.47
N ASP A 64 22.42 8.42 7.78
CA ASP A 64 22.80 7.39 6.82
C ASP A 64 21.59 6.71 6.16
N PHE A 65 20.51 6.49 6.93
CA PHE A 65 19.23 6.00 6.41
C PHE A 65 18.67 6.94 5.33
N PHE A 66 18.58 8.24 5.63
CA PHE A 66 17.95 9.22 4.74
C PHE A 66 18.83 9.57 3.52
N THR A 67 20.14 9.66 3.70
CA THR A 67 21.05 10.19 2.66
C THR A 67 21.62 9.10 1.76
N ARG A 68 21.71 7.85 2.22
CA ARG A 68 22.36 6.77 1.49
C ARG A 68 21.50 5.51 1.36
N THR A 69 21.09 4.91 2.48
CA THR A 69 20.53 3.55 2.47
C THR A 69 19.14 3.51 1.85
N LEU A 70 18.22 4.39 2.27
CA LEU A 70 16.87 4.43 1.70
C LEU A 70 16.90 4.82 0.21
N PRO A 71 17.60 5.89 -0.23
CA PRO A 71 17.71 6.22 -1.66
C PRO A 71 18.23 5.06 -2.53
N HIS A 72 19.26 4.33 -2.04
CA HIS A 72 19.82 3.19 -2.76
C HIS A 72 18.77 2.10 -3.02
N TYR A 73 18.04 1.68 -1.98
CA TYR A 73 17.01 0.65 -2.13
C TYR A 73 15.80 1.13 -2.94
N CYS A 74 15.48 2.43 -2.90
CA CYS A 74 14.44 3.00 -3.75
C CYS A 74 14.82 2.91 -5.25
N GLN A 75 16.07 3.18 -5.61
CA GLN A 75 16.56 3.02 -6.98
C GLN A 75 16.51 1.56 -7.43
N GLN A 76 16.90 0.62 -6.57
CA GLN A 76 16.80 -0.82 -6.87
C GLN A 76 15.36 -1.26 -7.11
N GLN A 77 14.41 -0.74 -6.32
CA GLN A 77 13.00 -1.04 -6.52
C GLN A 77 12.48 -0.51 -7.85
N ILE A 78 12.89 0.71 -8.27
CA ILE A 78 12.56 1.24 -9.60
C ILE A 78 13.14 0.37 -10.70
N ALA A 79 14.41 -0.06 -10.60
CA ALA A 79 15.01 -0.95 -11.58
C ALA A 79 14.24 -2.27 -11.74
N ILE A 80 13.74 -2.85 -10.63
CA ILE A 80 12.88 -4.04 -10.67
C ILE A 80 11.53 -3.73 -11.29
N ILE A 81 10.93 -2.57 -10.97
CA ILE A 81 9.67 -2.12 -11.58
C ILE A 81 9.82 -2.03 -13.09
N ASP A 82 10.84 -1.32 -13.59
CA ASP A 82 11.09 -1.14 -15.00
C ASP A 82 11.34 -2.49 -15.70
N ALA A 83 12.18 -3.37 -15.12
CA ALA A 83 12.42 -4.70 -15.70
C ALA A 83 11.15 -5.56 -15.81
N ARG A 84 10.29 -5.54 -14.78
CA ARG A 84 9.01 -6.28 -14.80
C ARG A 84 8.03 -5.68 -15.80
N CYS A 85 8.02 -4.35 -15.93
CA CYS A 85 7.18 -3.67 -16.91
C CYS A 85 7.69 -3.89 -18.34
N ASP A 86 8.98 -3.77 -18.61
CA ASP A 86 9.55 -4.07 -19.93
C ASP A 86 9.19 -5.48 -20.39
N PHE A 87 9.27 -6.46 -19.49
CA PHE A 87 8.80 -7.80 -19.80
C PHE A 87 7.29 -7.83 -20.15
N LEU A 88 6.44 -7.21 -19.33
CA LEU A 88 5.00 -7.19 -19.56
C LEU A 88 4.64 -6.50 -20.88
N TYR A 89 5.25 -5.36 -21.18
CA TYR A 89 4.89 -4.52 -22.32
C TYR A 89 5.55 -4.96 -23.62
N GLU A 90 6.77 -5.50 -23.59
CA GLU A 90 7.57 -5.72 -24.80
C GLU A 90 7.83 -7.20 -25.10
N GLN A 91 7.74 -8.09 -24.11
CA GLN A 91 8.12 -9.50 -24.26
C GLN A 91 6.97 -10.48 -24.05
N SER A 92 6.00 -10.14 -23.19
CA SER A 92 4.87 -11.03 -22.89
C SER A 92 3.82 -11.05 -23.99
N HIS A 93 3.84 -10.04 -24.87
CA HIS A 93 2.82 -9.77 -25.89
C HIS A 93 1.38 -9.69 -25.34
N PHE A 94 1.21 -9.47 -24.03
CA PHE A 94 -0.10 -9.42 -23.38
C PHE A 94 -0.96 -8.31 -23.97
N PHE A 95 -0.45 -7.07 -24.02
CA PHE A 95 -1.23 -5.93 -24.52
C PHE A 95 -1.45 -5.99 -26.04
N GLU A 96 -0.56 -6.64 -26.79
CA GLU A 96 -0.68 -6.79 -28.25
C GLU A 96 -1.77 -7.80 -28.63
N ASN A 97 -1.87 -8.91 -27.90
CA ASN A 97 -2.74 -10.04 -28.25
C ASN A 97 -4.01 -10.16 -27.39
N SER A 98 -4.22 -9.25 -26.43
CA SER A 98 -5.36 -9.32 -25.52
C SER A 98 -6.63 -8.77 -26.16
N PHE A 99 -7.69 -9.59 -26.22
CA PHE A 99 -9.02 -9.14 -26.63
C PHE A 99 -9.54 -8.00 -25.76
N LEU A 100 -9.10 -7.91 -24.49
CA LEU A 100 -9.49 -6.83 -23.58
C LEU A 100 -8.98 -5.47 -24.09
N VAL A 101 -7.82 -5.45 -24.75
CA VAL A 101 -7.30 -4.23 -25.37
C VAL A 101 -8.02 -3.96 -26.70
N GLN A 102 -8.23 -5.00 -27.52
CA GLN A 102 -8.92 -4.89 -28.81
C GLN A 102 -10.37 -4.40 -28.68
N GLU A 103 -11.07 -4.81 -27.64
CA GLU A 103 -12.45 -4.39 -27.33
C GLU A 103 -12.51 -3.08 -26.51
N GLY A 104 -11.37 -2.46 -26.19
CA GLY A 104 -11.30 -1.19 -25.47
C GLY A 104 -11.66 -1.28 -23.98
N LEU A 105 -11.67 -2.47 -23.40
CA LEU A 105 -11.85 -2.68 -21.96
C LEU A 105 -10.58 -2.29 -21.17
N LEU A 106 -9.41 -2.43 -21.79
CA LEU A 106 -8.11 -2.03 -21.26
C LEU A 106 -7.39 -1.06 -22.20
N ASP A 107 -6.75 -0.06 -21.60
CA ASP A 107 -5.84 0.90 -22.23
C ASP A 107 -4.45 0.71 -21.61
N PRO A 108 -3.45 0.17 -22.36
CA PRO A 108 -2.10 -0.05 -21.85
C PRO A 108 -1.43 1.22 -21.30
N GLY A 109 -1.80 2.40 -21.82
CA GLY A 109 -1.30 3.70 -21.35
C GLY A 109 -1.86 4.14 -19.99
N ARG A 110 -2.84 3.41 -19.45
CA ARG A 110 -3.50 3.68 -18.16
C ARG A 110 -3.07 2.74 -17.04
N PHE A 111 -2.15 1.82 -17.32
CA PHE A 111 -1.59 0.94 -16.30
C PHE A 111 -0.54 1.67 -15.45
N VAL A 112 -0.48 1.28 -14.17
CA VAL A 112 0.33 1.93 -13.15
C VAL A 112 1.22 0.89 -12.47
N PRO A 113 2.55 1.08 -12.48
CA PRO A 113 3.42 0.32 -11.59
C PRO A 113 3.28 0.86 -10.16
N MET A 114 3.16 -0.06 -9.19
CA MET A 114 3.01 0.30 -7.79
C MET A 114 4.33 0.14 -7.04
N PHE A 115 4.75 1.24 -6.39
CA PHE A 115 5.89 1.26 -5.49
C PHE A 115 5.39 0.97 -4.07
N GLY A 116 5.47 -0.30 -3.67
CA GLY A 116 5.02 -0.78 -2.36
C GLY A 116 6.02 -0.50 -1.24
N MET A 117 5.51 -0.22 -0.05
CA MET A 117 6.30 -0.15 1.20
C MET A 117 5.58 -0.82 2.37
N TYR A 118 6.35 -1.33 3.33
CA TYR A 118 5.86 -1.92 4.58
C TYR A 118 6.92 -1.85 5.70
N GLY A 119 6.51 -2.11 6.93
CA GLY A 119 7.39 -2.11 8.10
C GLY A 119 7.84 -0.72 8.55
N LEU A 120 6.99 0.30 8.37
CA LEU A 120 7.32 1.68 8.77
C LEU A 120 7.51 1.79 10.29
N ALA A 121 6.63 1.15 11.08
CA ALA A 121 6.70 1.21 12.53
C ALA A 121 8.04 0.65 13.05
N GLU A 122 8.46 -0.50 12.52
CA GLU A 122 9.74 -1.11 12.90
C GLU A 122 10.92 -0.27 12.46
N ALA A 123 10.88 0.30 11.25
CA ALA A 123 11.93 1.19 10.77
C ALA A 123 12.10 2.41 11.69
N VAL A 124 11.00 3.09 12.04
CA VAL A 124 11.02 4.25 12.94
C VAL A 124 11.54 3.86 14.31
N ASN A 125 11.04 2.77 14.89
CA ASN A 125 11.45 2.33 16.22
C ASN A 125 12.94 1.96 16.28
N LEU A 126 13.46 1.24 15.28
CA LEU A 126 14.89 0.91 15.17
C LEU A 126 15.76 2.16 15.02
N LEU A 127 15.33 3.12 14.20
CA LEU A 127 16.07 4.36 14.00
C LEU A 127 16.10 5.23 15.27
N CYS A 128 14.99 5.29 16.02
CA CYS A 128 14.96 5.94 17.33
C CYS A 128 15.92 5.26 18.32
N GLU A 129 15.89 3.93 18.40
CA GLU A 129 16.77 3.16 19.28
C GLU A 129 18.26 3.38 18.94
N ASN A 130 18.63 3.31 17.67
CA ASN A 130 19.99 3.57 17.20
C ASN A 130 20.45 5.02 17.49
N ALA A 131 19.53 5.98 17.56
CA ALA A 131 19.80 7.36 17.94
C ALA A 131 19.83 7.60 19.45
N GLY A 132 19.63 6.56 20.28
CA GLY A 132 19.50 6.69 21.73
C GLY A 132 18.23 7.40 22.19
N MET A 133 17.22 7.50 21.31
CA MET A 133 15.93 8.13 21.60
C MET A 133 14.97 7.10 22.19
N ASN A 134 14.49 7.34 23.41
CA ASN A 134 13.41 6.53 24.00
C ASN A 134 12.05 7.02 23.48
N ALA A 135 11.80 6.79 22.19
CA ALA A 135 10.57 7.18 21.49
C ALA A 135 10.03 6.02 20.64
N ARG A 136 8.70 5.97 20.48
CA ARG A 136 7.97 4.91 19.77
C ARG A 136 6.93 5.49 18.81
N TYR A 137 6.91 4.94 17.59
CA TYR A 137 5.92 5.28 16.58
C TYR A 137 4.51 4.95 17.08
N GLY A 138 3.57 5.88 16.94
CA GLY A 138 2.22 5.76 17.50
C GLY A 138 2.05 6.38 18.89
N LYS A 139 3.14 6.69 19.59
CA LYS A 139 3.10 7.16 20.98
C LYS A 139 3.78 8.52 21.16
N ASP A 140 4.92 8.72 20.51
CA ASP A 140 5.76 9.90 20.70
C ASP A 140 5.82 10.77 19.45
N ASP A 141 5.65 12.09 19.61
CA ASP A 141 5.66 13.06 18.52
C ASP A 141 6.95 13.01 17.70
N ALA A 142 8.10 12.81 18.36
CA ALA A 142 9.39 12.71 17.69
C ALA A 142 9.48 11.49 16.77
N ALA A 143 8.93 10.34 17.19
CA ALA A 143 8.89 9.14 16.37
C ALA A 143 7.85 9.27 15.24
N ASN A 144 6.70 9.88 15.51
CA ASN A 144 5.69 10.16 14.48
C ASN A 144 6.24 11.11 13.40
N ALA A 145 6.97 12.16 13.79
CA ALA A 145 7.67 13.06 12.87
C ALA A 145 8.69 12.33 12.01
N LEU A 146 9.42 11.36 12.59
CA LEU A 146 10.33 10.50 11.82
C LEU A 146 9.57 9.65 10.79
N GLY A 147 8.45 9.04 11.17
CA GLY A 147 7.58 8.28 10.26
C GLY A 147 7.03 9.13 9.10
N TYR A 148 6.64 10.37 9.39
CA TYR A 148 6.23 11.35 8.36
C TYR A 148 7.37 11.70 7.43
N ARG A 149 8.59 11.90 7.95
CA ARG A 149 9.77 12.21 7.15
C ARG A 149 10.11 11.07 6.17
N ILE A 150 10.04 9.81 6.62
CA ILE A 150 10.24 8.63 5.76
C ILE A 150 9.18 8.60 4.64
N SER A 151 7.91 8.75 5.02
CA SER A 151 6.79 8.72 4.08
C SER A 151 6.88 9.84 3.04
N ALA A 152 7.27 11.05 3.46
CA ALA A 152 7.47 12.20 2.60
C ALA A 152 8.63 11.97 1.60
N GLN A 153 9.77 11.47 2.07
CA GLN A 153 10.90 11.19 1.16
C GLN A 153 10.55 10.12 0.13
N LEU A 154 9.83 9.06 0.51
CA LEU A 154 9.35 8.03 -0.42
C LEU A 154 8.41 8.64 -1.47
N ALA A 155 7.47 9.48 -1.03
CA ALA A 155 6.54 10.14 -1.91
C ALA A 155 7.26 11.07 -2.90
N ASP A 156 8.21 11.87 -2.42
CA ASP A 156 9.01 12.78 -3.24
C ASP A 156 9.89 12.00 -4.23
N PHE A 157 10.52 10.91 -3.78
CA PHE A 157 11.31 10.06 -4.65
C PHE A 157 10.47 9.46 -5.78
N VAL A 158 9.33 8.85 -5.45
CA VAL A 158 8.42 8.24 -6.45
C VAL A 158 7.82 9.30 -7.36
N ALA A 159 7.53 10.49 -6.85
CA ALA A 159 6.97 11.58 -7.65
C ALA A 159 7.95 12.15 -8.67
N ASN A 160 9.25 12.14 -8.34
CA ASN A 160 10.32 12.73 -9.15
C ASN A 160 11.13 11.69 -9.94
N THR A 161 10.82 10.40 -9.82
CA THR A 161 11.49 9.33 -10.57
C THR A 161 10.53 8.80 -11.64
N PRO A 162 10.69 9.23 -12.90
CA PRO A 162 9.85 8.73 -13.98
C PRO A 162 10.13 7.25 -14.24
N VAL A 163 9.09 6.53 -14.66
CA VAL A 163 9.16 5.13 -15.11
C VAL A 163 8.73 5.05 -16.56
N LYS A 164 9.30 4.10 -17.30
CA LYS A 164 9.07 3.97 -18.75
C LYS A 164 7.62 3.63 -19.08
N HIS A 165 7.05 2.65 -18.35
CA HIS A 165 5.74 2.07 -18.59
C HIS A 165 4.78 2.31 -17.42
N GLY A 166 4.40 3.58 -17.24
CA GLY A 166 3.41 3.97 -16.24
C GLY A 166 2.53 5.09 -16.71
N TRP A 167 1.27 5.09 -16.28
CA TRP A 167 0.34 6.18 -16.52
C TRP A 167 0.94 7.51 -16.03
N LYS A 168 0.99 8.51 -16.92
CA LYS A 168 1.70 9.79 -16.71
C LYS A 168 3.20 9.61 -16.41
N GLN A 169 3.82 8.53 -16.89
CA GLN A 169 5.23 8.16 -16.68
C GLN A 169 5.62 8.02 -15.22
N ARG A 170 4.68 7.58 -14.36
CA ARG A 170 4.88 7.55 -12.92
C ARG A 170 4.52 6.20 -12.32
N ALA A 171 5.33 5.78 -11.35
CA ALA A 171 4.89 4.81 -10.36
C ALA A 171 4.02 5.50 -9.30
N MET A 172 3.23 4.71 -8.56
CA MET A 172 2.42 5.24 -7.46
C MET A 172 2.77 4.58 -6.14
N LEU A 173 2.99 5.39 -5.10
CA LEU A 173 3.33 4.89 -3.76
C LEU A 173 2.13 4.16 -3.16
N HIS A 174 2.42 3.00 -2.57
CA HIS A 174 1.43 2.02 -2.13
C HIS A 174 1.78 1.50 -0.73
N ALA A 175 0.94 1.80 0.27
CA ALA A 175 1.06 1.20 1.59
C ALA A 175 0.36 -0.16 1.58
N GLN A 176 1.14 -1.23 1.47
CA GLN A 176 0.57 -2.55 1.23
C GLN A 176 0.10 -3.22 2.52
N SER A 177 -1.01 -3.97 2.43
CA SER A 177 -1.38 -4.95 3.45
C SER A 177 -0.29 -5.99 3.65
N GLY A 178 -0.09 -6.42 4.90
CA GLY A 178 0.84 -7.50 5.21
C GLY A 178 0.46 -8.79 4.48
N ILE A 179 1.47 -9.54 4.07
CA ILE A 179 1.33 -10.89 3.53
C ILE A 179 1.96 -11.89 4.50
N SER A 180 1.67 -13.19 4.34
CA SER A 180 2.11 -14.24 5.27
C SER A 180 3.62 -14.34 5.47
N SER A 181 4.41 -13.84 4.51
CA SER A 181 5.88 -13.81 4.61
C SER A 181 6.44 -12.56 5.29
N ASP A 182 5.61 -11.57 5.65
CA ASP A 182 6.01 -10.34 6.33
C ASP A 182 6.15 -10.59 7.85
N ILE A 183 7.18 -11.38 8.22
CA ILE A 183 7.41 -11.80 9.60
C ILE A 183 8.04 -10.66 10.41
N GLY A 184 7.41 -10.30 11.53
CA GLY A 184 7.94 -9.31 12.47
C GLY A 184 7.96 -7.88 11.93
N THR A 185 7.00 -7.54 11.05
CA THR A 185 6.79 -6.20 10.49
C THR A 185 5.32 -5.84 10.46
N THR A 186 4.97 -4.56 10.64
CA THR A 186 3.61 -4.08 10.45
C THR A 186 3.29 -3.82 8.97
N PRO A 187 2.02 -4.00 8.56
CA PRO A 187 1.55 -3.60 7.23
C PRO A 187 1.72 -2.10 6.97
N GLY A 188 2.28 -1.73 5.82
CA GLY A 188 2.32 -0.36 5.35
C GLY A 188 2.83 0.62 6.43
N ALA A 189 2.01 1.64 6.72
CA ALA A 189 2.26 2.68 7.71
C ALA A 189 1.52 2.46 9.05
N ARG A 190 0.95 1.27 9.26
CA ARG A 190 0.10 0.94 10.41
C ARG A 190 0.90 0.99 11.72
N LEU A 191 0.23 1.39 12.79
CA LEU A 191 0.74 1.21 14.15
C LEU A 191 0.84 -0.29 14.52
N PRO A 192 1.74 -0.66 15.45
CA PRO A 192 1.80 -2.02 15.96
C PRO A 192 0.46 -2.47 16.57
N TYR A 193 0.11 -3.73 16.34
CA TYR A 193 -1.11 -4.33 16.88
C TYR A 193 -1.09 -4.33 18.41
N GLY A 194 -2.17 -3.87 19.03
CA GLY A 194 -2.32 -3.77 20.49
C GLY A 194 -1.73 -2.49 21.09
N ASP A 195 -1.01 -1.70 20.28
CA ASP A 195 -0.51 -0.36 20.65
C ASP A 195 -1.33 0.75 19.98
N GLU A 196 -2.47 0.43 19.34
CA GLU A 196 -3.33 1.41 18.70
C GLU A 196 -3.98 2.35 19.74
N PRO A 197 -3.85 3.69 19.59
CA PRO A 197 -4.54 4.66 20.43
C PRO A 197 -6.03 4.75 20.03
N ASP A 198 -6.76 5.71 20.59
CA ASP A 198 -8.14 5.94 20.19
C ASP A 198 -8.25 6.17 18.65
N PRO A 199 -9.41 5.87 18.04
CA PRO A 199 -9.58 5.94 16.59
C PRO A 199 -9.17 7.26 15.93
N ILE A 200 -9.36 8.40 16.62
CA ILE A 200 -9.03 9.70 16.05
C ILE A 200 -7.53 9.91 16.06
N THR A 201 -6.87 9.65 17.20
CA THR A 201 -5.40 9.72 17.30
C THR A 201 -4.73 8.73 16.37
N HIS A 202 -5.29 7.53 16.20
CA HIS A 202 -4.77 6.56 15.25
C HIS A 202 -4.83 7.11 13.83
N LEU A 203 -5.99 7.60 13.39
CA LEU A 203 -6.16 8.19 12.06
C LEU A 203 -5.22 9.37 11.83
N GLN A 204 -5.02 10.25 12.81
CA GLN A 204 -4.09 11.37 12.72
C GLN A 204 -2.64 10.91 12.58
N THR A 205 -2.26 9.86 13.31
CA THR A 205 -0.89 9.33 13.27
C THR A 205 -0.59 8.65 11.94
N VAL A 206 -1.52 7.82 11.43
CA VAL A 206 -1.31 7.05 10.20
C VAL A 206 -1.81 7.75 8.94
N ALA A 207 -2.27 9.00 9.04
CA ALA A 207 -2.57 9.84 7.88
C ALA A 207 -1.34 10.70 7.56
N PRO A 208 -0.41 10.24 6.70
CA PRO A 208 0.57 11.15 6.13
C PRO A 208 -0.15 12.23 5.31
N PRO A 209 0.54 13.31 4.92
CA PRO A 209 -0.03 14.31 4.02
C PRO A 209 -0.69 13.62 2.82
N PRO A 210 -1.91 14.00 2.40
CA PRO A 210 -2.71 13.26 1.42
C PRO A 210 -2.05 13.01 0.05
N CYS A 211 -0.90 13.62 -0.24
CA CYS A 211 -0.09 13.37 -1.43
C CYS A 211 0.92 12.22 -1.29
N ALA A 212 1.11 11.66 -0.09
CA ALA A 212 2.17 10.69 0.15
C ALA A 212 1.87 9.31 -0.45
N LEU A 213 0.63 8.82 -0.38
CA LEU A 213 0.25 7.45 -0.74
C LEU A 213 -0.90 7.40 -1.76
N PRO A 214 -0.66 7.80 -3.02
CA PRO A 214 -1.75 8.06 -3.97
C PRO A 214 -2.40 6.78 -4.54
N CYS A 215 -1.77 5.60 -4.43
CA CYS A 215 -2.36 4.35 -4.91
C CYS A 215 -3.20 3.64 -3.85
N ARG A 216 -2.68 3.57 -2.62
CA ARG A 216 -3.35 2.93 -1.49
C ARG A 216 -2.84 3.51 -0.17
N ASP A 217 -3.79 4.01 0.60
CA ASP A 217 -3.63 4.48 1.98
C ASP A 217 -4.81 3.94 2.81
N GLN A 218 -4.70 2.68 3.24
CA GLN A 218 -5.75 2.03 4.00
C GLN A 218 -5.48 2.13 5.50
N ARG A 219 -6.47 2.61 6.23
CA ARG A 219 -6.41 2.78 7.69
C ARG A 219 -7.51 1.97 8.37
N HIS A 220 -7.14 1.23 9.42
CA HIS A 220 -8.04 0.38 10.19
C HIS A 220 -7.96 0.74 11.68
N PRO A 221 -8.66 1.78 12.15
CA PRO A 221 -8.82 2.00 13.58
C PRO A 221 -9.66 0.88 14.20
N ASP A 222 -9.18 0.37 15.33
CA ASP A 222 -9.97 -0.56 16.15
C ASP A 222 -11.07 0.23 16.88
N ALA A 223 -12.31 -0.23 16.73
CA ALA A 223 -13.48 0.35 17.36
C ALA A 223 -13.93 -0.43 18.62
N GLY A 224 -13.12 -1.38 19.10
CA GLY A 224 -13.30 -2.03 20.40
C GLY A 224 -14.27 -3.21 20.41
N ARG A 225 -14.16 -4.16 19.48
CA ARG A 225 -14.86 -5.47 19.58
C ARG A 225 -13.87 -6.63 19.58
N ASN A 226 -13.99 -7.52 20.57
CA ASN A 226 -13.17 -8.72 20.77
C ASN A 226 -12.83 -9.44 19.45
N HIS A 227 -11.54 -9.41 19.07
CA HIS A 227 -10.97 -10.18 17.98
C HIS A 227 -10.92 -11.68 18.35
N GLN A 228 -11.97 -12.43 18.02
CA GLN A 228 -11.90 -13.90 17.96
C GLN A 228 -12.50 -14.52 16.68
N ALA A 229 -12.97 -13.73 15.71
CA ALA A 229 -13.74 -14.30 14.59
C ALA A 229 -13.10 -14.20 13.18
N GLU A 230 -11.96 -13.54 12.99
CA GLU A 230 -11.52 -13.20 11.61
C GLU A 230 -10.35 -14.03 11.05
N SER A 231 -9.78 -14.97 11.80
CA SER A 231 -8.67 -15.82 11.30
C SER A 231 -9.09 -17.17 10.67
N SER A 232 -10.38 -17.46 10.52
CA SER A 232 -10.85 -18.79 10.04
C SER A 232 -11.89 -18.77 8.90
N GLY A 233 -12.26 -17.61 8.36
CA GLY A 233 -13.41 -17.49 7.44
C GLY A 233 -13.13 -17.60 5.93
N ALA A 234 -11.88 -17.58 5.47
CA ALA A 234 -11.57 -17.47 4.03
C ALA A 234 -11.40 -18.82 3.30
N GLY A 235 -11.52 -19.97 4.00
CA GLY A 235 -11.22 -21.29 3.44
C GLY A 235 -12.40 -22.27 3.29
N ALA A 236 -13.63 -21.91 3.68
CA ALA A 236 -14.71 -22.90 3.84
C ALA A 236 -16.00 -22.55 3.07
N ALA A 237 -15.88 -22.03 1.85
CA ALA A 237 -17.04 -21.76 1.00
C ALA A 237 -16.88 -22.34 -0.41
N LEU A 238 -16.41 -23.59 -0.54
CA LEU A 238 -16.44 -24.37 -1.79
C LEU A 238 -16.29 -25.89 -1.47
N SER A 239 -17.22 -26.44 -0.68
CA SER A 239 -17.39 -27.89 -0.53
C SER A 239 -18.75 -28.18 0.11
N GLY A 240 -19.77 -28.47 -0.70
CA GLY A 240 -21.04 -28.92 -0.15
C GLY A 240 -22.20 -29.02 -1.14
N ARG A 241 -22.41 -30.26 -1.62
CA ARG A 241 -23.69 -30.86 -2.08
C ARG A 241 -24.18 -30.54 -3.50
N VAL A 242 -23.68 -31.30 -4.46
CA VAL A 242 -24.55 -31.91 -5.48
C VAL A 242 -24.67 -33.39 -5.12
N GLN A 243 -25.80 -33.78 -4.53
CA GLN A 243 -26.24 -35.17 -4.46
C GLN A 243 -27.69 -35.22 -4.96
N GLY A 244 -27.92 -36.18 -5.85
CA GLY A 244 -28.99 -36.17 -6.83
C GLY A 244 -30.39 -36.45 -6.30
N ARG A 245 -31.34 -36.24 -7.21
CA ARG A 245 -32.64 -36.87 -7.22
C ARG A 245 -32.84 -37.52 -8.58
N HIS A 246 -32.74 -38.85 -8.60
CA HIS A 246 -33.45 -39.69 -9.56
C HIS A 246 -34.75 -40.13 -8.90
N ALA A 247 -35.86 -39.77 -9.53
CA ALA A 247 -37.08 -40.56 -9.70
C ALA A 247 -37.94 -39.78 -10.71
#